data_AF-A0A2N1IQB5-F1
#
_entry.id   AF-A0A2N1IQB5-F1
#
_cell.length_a   1.000
_cell.length_b   1.000
_cell.length_c   1.000
_cell.angle_alpha   90.00
_cell.angle_beta   90.00
_cell.angle_gamma   90.00
#
_symmetry.space_group_name_H-M   'P 1'
#
loop_
_entity.id
_entity.type
_entity.pdbx_description
1 polymer ?
#
loop_
_entity_poly.entity_id
_entity_poly.type
_entity_poly.pdbx_seq_one_letter_code
_entity_poly.pdbx_strand_id
1 'polypeptide(L)'
;MNTLFFSRQQHWLVLMFGCLLVFFAASLAHGQWLDYAQRVATLDEPLSRLRWIVGDISEVAFYKHELPALGLLLGACLAHWAQLRGYRWQGFAICYGSGLWPWVFTSSLLGLLLSHVLWGWTLASGTWQPTFVAFVSLPAAMVLLFGAGWRVTITGALLGALLVTPASLLMVNYLCYPLQLPVVVGNVSGMAVASVVAFILCKRFPSWVRQCREPTVVEPVVNQPDYGVVWTLRRVLADFSEAPFFGNELASLGLLLGVLLAYLLSPAALSYGSMLVMQIVAGQALASLVGVVCWRGQWKARGWYPTYIPIVSIVPAAVLTHGGSWQVVVISAVLGALVAPPLAVAITQRLPAYVHGYIGNVMSMAVCTLGIVPVTGLLVGGAA
;
A
#
# COMPACT_ATOMS: atom_id res chain seq x y z
N MET A 1 -41.80 13.60 -0.73
CA MET A 1 -40.81 13.88 0.34
C MET A 1 -40.16 12.57 0.73
N ASN A 2 -39.06 12.19 0.05
CA ASN A 2 -38.31 10.97 0.40
C ASN A 2 -37.33 11.33 1.50
N THR A 3 -37.59 10.79 2.69
CA THR A 3 -36.83 11.00 3.91
C THR A 3 -35.39 10.51 3.76
N LEU A 4 -34.47 11.40 4.12
CA LEU A 4 -33.02 11.24 4.26
C LEU A 4 -32.65 10.23 5.37
N PHE A 5 -33.06 8.97 5.26
CA PHE A 5 -32.51 7.92 6.12
C PHE A 5 -31.21 7.41 5.51
N PHE A 6 -30.09 7.94 5.99
CA PHE A 6 -28.77 7.39 5.72
C PHE A 6 -28.76 5.90 6.13
N SER A 7 -28.30 5.02 5.25
CA SER A 7 -28.16 3.61 5.62
C SER A 7 -27.11 3.48 6.75
N ARG A 8 -27.16 2.41 7.57
CA ARG A 8 -26.19 2.18 8.66
C ARG A 8 -24.74 2.26 8.17
N GLN A 9 -24.47 1.79 6.96
CA GLN A 9 -23.16 1.85 6.32
C GLN A 9 -22.72 3.29 6.00
N GLN A 10 -23.63 4.16 5.59
CA GLN A 10 -23.29 5.55 5.28
C GLN A 10 -22.98 6.37 6.54
N HIS A 11 -23.63 6.09 7.68
CA HIS A 11 -23.30 6.73 8.95
C HIS A 11 -21.85 6.44 9.37
N TRP A 12 -21.41 5.19 9.26
CA TRP A 12 -20.02 4.80 9.55
C TRP A 12 -19.01 5.53 8.68
N LEU A 13 -19.32 5.70 7.38
CA LEU A 13 -18.45 6.41 6.45
C LEU A 13 -18.32 7.90 6.79
N VAL A 14 -19.43 8.55 7.14
CA VAL A 14 -19.43 9.97 7.54
C VAL A 14 -18.65 10.16 8.84
N LEU A 15 -18.83 9.28 9.82
CA LEU A 15 -18.10 9.34 11.09
C LEU A 15 -16.60 9.17 10.88
N MET A 16 -16.19 8.13 10.13
CA MET A 16 -14.78 7.88 9.84
C MET A 16 -14.17 9.04 9.03
N PHE A 17 -14.86 9.57 8.02
CA PHE A 17 -14.40 10.75 7.28
C PHE A 17 -14.25 11.97 8.21
N GLY A 18 -15.23 12.23 9.08
CA GLY A 18 -15.17 13.31 10.06
C GLY A 18 -14.00 13.17 11.03
N CYS A 19 -13.77 11.97 11.58
CA CYS A 19 -12.63 11.70 12.46
C CYS A 19 -11.29 11.91 11.74
N LEU A 20 -11.16 11.42 10.51
CA LEU A 20 -9.95 11.61 9.69
C LEU A 20 -9.72 13.10 9.38
N LEU A 21 -10.78 13.85 9.06
CA LEU A 21 -10.70 15.28 8.77
C LEU A 21 -10.28 16.07 10.01
N VAL A 22 -10.88 15.77 11.17
CA VAL A 22 -10.51 16.38 12.45
C VAL A 22 -9.05 16.08 12.78
N PHE A 23 -8.61 14.83 12.61
CA PHE A 23 -7.22 14.47 12.89
C PHE A 23 -6.25 15.13 11.89
N PHE A 24 -6.62 15.24 10.61
CA PHE A 24 -5.84 15.97 9.62
C PHE A 24 -5.73 17.47 9.96
N ALA A 25 -6.85 18.11 10.29
CA ALA A 25 -6.87 19.51 10.71
C ALA A 25 -6.08 19.75 11.99
N ALA A 26 -6.20 18.87 12.98
CA ALA A 26 -5.44 18.93 14.22
C ALA A 26 -3.94 18.74 13.97
N SER A 27 -3.56 17.79 13.09
CA SER A 27 -2.17 17.60 12.66
C SER A 27 -1.62 18.85 11.99
N LEU A 28 -2.44 19.59 11.23
CA LEU A 28 -2.01 20.83 10.59
C LEU A 28 -1.89 22.01 11.57
N ALA A 29 -2.86 22.14 12.49
CA ALA A 29 -2.92 23.26 13.43
C ALA A 29 -1.89 23.14 14.57
N HIS A 30 -1.60 21.91 15.00
CA HIS A 30 -0.76 21.64 16.18
C HIS A 30 0.50 20.82 15.84
N GLY A 31 0.75 20.55 14.56
CA GLY A 31 1.90 19.78 14.11
C GLY A 31 3.20 20.54 14.34
N GLN A 32 4.03 20.05 15.25
CA GLN A 32 5.46 20.32 15.18
C GLN A 32 6.00 19.50 14.00
N TRP A 33 6.35 20.15 12.89
CA TRP A 33 6.84 19.51 11.66
C TRP A 33 8.29 19.04 11.83
N LEU A 34 8.46 18.09 12.73
CA LEU A 34 9.75 17.53 13.10
C LEU A 34 10.34 16.71 11.95
N ASP A 35 11.65 16.86 11.75
CA ASP A 35 12.40 16.06 10.81
C ASP A 35 12.36 14.58 11.20
N TYR A 36 12.70 13.68 10.26
CA TYR A 36 12.62 12.24 10.49
C TYR A 36 13.43 11.79 11.73
N ALA A 37 14.68 12.26 11.87
CA ALA A 37 15.54 11.91 12.99
C ALA A 37 14.97 12.36 14.36
N GLN A 38 14.36 13.55 14.40
CA GLN A 38 13.72 14.07 15.61
C GLN A 38 12.48 13.25 15.97
N ARG A 39 11.66 12.85 14.98
CA ARG A 39 10.51 11.97 15.23
C ARG A 39 10.90 10.59 15.74
N VAL A 40 12.03 10.03 15.26
CA VAL A 40 12.57 8.78 15.81
C VAL A 40 13.00 8.99 17.26
N ALA A 41 13.66 10.10 17.58
CA ALA A 41 14.12 10.42 18.93
C ALA A 41 12.98 10.64 19.95
N THR A 42 11.80 11.07 19.51
CA THR A 42 10.64 11.33 20.38
C THR A 42 9.58 10.22 20.34
N LEU A 43 9.92 9.01 19.86
CA LEU A 43 8.96 7.90 19.72
C LEU A 43 8.32 7.42 21.03
N ASP A 44 8.88 7.74 22.18
CA ASP A 44 8.31 7.44 23.48
C ASP A 44 7.16 8.38 23.87
N GLU A 45 7.08 9.54 23.22
CA GLU A 45 5.96 10.46 23.41
C GLU A 45 4.69 9.93 22.74
N PRO A 46 3.53 9.95 23.43
CA PRO A 46 2.28 9.39 22.89
C PRO A 46 1.86 9.97 21.53
N LEU A 47 2.03 11.28 21.33
CA LEU A 47 1.66 11.95 20.10
C LEU A 47 2.58 11.58 18.93
N SER A 48 3.89 11.54 19.17
CA SER A 48 4.89 11.14 18.18
C SER A 48 4.70 9.67 17.79
N ARG A 49 4.39 8.79 18.76
CA ARG A 49 4.01 7.40 18.51
C ARG A 49 2.74 7.27 17.67
N LEU A 50 1.70 8.06 17.97
CA LEU A 50 0.48 8.07 17.17
C LEU A 50 0.74 8.52 15.73
N ARG A 51 1.49 9.61 15.53
CA ARG A 51 1.89 10.10 14.19
C ARG A 51 2.73 9.06 13.46
N TRP A 52 3.62 8.36 14.15
CA TRP A 52 4.39 7.27 13.58
C TRP A 52 3.52 6.14 13.05
N ILE A 53 2.56 5.66 13.88
CA ILE A 53 1.59 4.63 13.52
C ILE A 53 0.76 5.06 12.30
N VAL A 54 0.29 6.31 12.27
CA VAL A 54 -0.45 6.81 11.10
C VAL A 54 0.45 6.91 9.89
N GLY A 55 1.72 7.30 10.06
CA GLY A 55 2.72 7.35 8.99
C GLY A 55 2.97 6.00 8.32
N ASP A 56 2.85 4.87 9.05
CA ASP A 56 2.98 3.52 8.49
C ASP A 56 2.02 3.28 7.31
N ILE A 57 0.83 3.89 7.31
CA ILE A 57 -0.17 3.74 6.24
C ILE A 57 0.36 4.24 4.89
N SER A 58 1.27 5.23 4.90
CA SER A 58 1.92 5.77 3.69
C SER A 58 3.27 5.11 3.38
N GLU A 59 3.78 4.27 4.29
CA GLU A 59 5.15 3.76 4.23
C GLU A 59 5.35 2.72 3.13
N VAL A 60 4.27 2.05 2.71
CA VAL A 60 4.28 1.18 1.52
C VAL A 60 4.73 1.92 0.24
N ALA A 61 4.48 3.23 0.16
CA ALA A 61 4.91 4.11 -0.92
C ALA A 61 6.22 4.85 -0.60
N PHE A 62 6.90 4.49 0.49
CA PHE A 62 8.17 5.04 0.97
C PHE A 62 8.10 6.50 1.44
N TYR A 63 6.92 6.99 1.82
CA TYR A 63 6.77 8.37 2.30
C TYR A 63 6.94 8.50 3.82
N LYS A 64 6.41 7.53 4.59
CA LYS A 64 6.54 7.44 6.06
C LYS A 64 6.16 8.74 6.78
N HIS A 65 4.96 9.24 6.50
CA HIS A 65 4.45 10.49 7.10
C HIS A 65 2.92 10.47 7.24
N GLU A 66 2.39 11.10 8.27
CA GLU A 66 0.96 11.07 8.57
C GLU A 66 0.11 11.86 7.56
N LEU A 67 0.58 13.00 7.05
CA LEU A 67 -0.15 13.77 6.02
C LEU A 67 -0.48 12.98 4.75
N PRO A 68 0.47 12.30 4.07
CA PRO A 68 0.12 11.43 2.95
C PRO A 68 -0.79 10.28 3.35
N ALA A 69 -0.62 9.68 4.54
CA ALA A 69 -1.51 8.64 5.03
C ALA A 69 -2.96 9.14 5.21
N LEU A 70 -3.16 10.30 5.82
CA LEU A 70 -4.49 10.88 6.03
C LEU A 70 -5.12 11.34 4.74
N GLY A 71 -4.34 11.96 3.85
CA GLY A 71 -4.79 12.31 2.51
C GLY A 71 -5.27 11.09 1.73
N LEU A 72 -4.51 9.99 1.75
CA LEU A 72 -4.89 8.71 1.14
C LEU A 72 -6.23 8.21 1.68
N LEU A 73 -6.40 8.17 3.00
CA LEU A 73 -7.63 7.68 3.63
C LEU A 73 -8.83 8.59 3.37
N LEU A 74 -8.66 9.91 3.39
CA LEU A 74 -9.72 10.86 3.04
C LEU A 74 -10.16 10.70 1.57
N GLY A 75 -9.20 10.55 0.66
CA GLY A 75 -9.48 10.28 -0.76
C GLY A 75 -10.18 8.93 -0.96
N ALA A 76 -9.77 7.89 -0.22
CA ALA A 76 -10.41 6.58 -0.26
C ALA A 76 -11.84 6.60 0.30
N CYS A 77 -12.09 7.33 1.40
CA CYS A 77 -13.44 7.56 1.93
C CYS A 77 -14.35 8.21 0.88
N LEU A 78 -13.85 9.27 0.22
CA LEU A 78 -14.59 10.02 -0.78
C LEU A 78 -14.91 9.14 -2.01
N ALA A 79 -13.93 8.39 -2.50
CA ALA A 79 -14.10 7.45 -3.60
C ALA A 79 -15.09 6.34 -3.28
N HIS A 80 -15.00 5.72 -2.09
CA HIS A 80 -15.93 4.67 -1.69
C HIS A 80 -17.36 5.22 -1.52
N TRP A 81 -17.51 6.41 -0.94
CA TRP A 81 -18.80 7.09 -0.87
C TRP A 81 -19.38 7.38 -2.26
N ALA A 82 -18.54 7.88 -3.17
CA ALA A 82 -18.95 8.16 -4.54
C ALA A 82 -19.36 6.89 -5.30
N GLN A 83 -18.66 5.78 -5.05
CA GLN A 83 -18.98 4.48 -5.59
C GLN A 83 -20.32 3.95 -5.10
N LEU A 84 -20.61 4.03 -3.80
CA LEU A 84 -21.91 3.64 -3.25
C LEU A 84 -23.07 4.48 -3.80
N ARG A 85 -22.79 5.69 -4.28
CA ARG A 85 -23.77 6.60 -4.89
C ARG A 85 -23.83 6.49 -6.42
N GLY A 86 -22.99 5.67 -7.04
CA GLY A 86 -22.93 5.52 -8.50
C GLY A 86 -22.48 6.79 -9.24
N TYR A 87 -21.70 7.66 -8.59
CA TYR A 87 -21.26 8.90 -9.23
C TYR A 87 -20.22 8.62 -10.33
N ARG A 88 -20.36 9.32 -11.47
CA ARG A 88 -19.44 9.17 -12.62
C ARG A 88 -17.99 9.55 -12.31
N TRP A 89 -17.77 10.39 -11.30
CA TRP A 89 -16.46 10.87 -10.87
C TRP A 89 -15.82 9.99 -9.78
N GLN A 90 -16.45 8.87 -9.38
CA GLN A 90 -15.96 7.97 -8.32
C GLN A 90 -14.52 7.47 -8.52
N GLY A 91 -14.04 7.49 -9.77
CA GLY A 91 -12.75 6.96 -10.15
C GLY A 91 -12.79 5.48 -10.56
N PHE A 92 -11.65 4.80 -10.51
CA PHE A 92 -11.57 3.35 -10.55
C PHE A 92 -12.18 2.75 -9.28
N ALA A 93 -12.88 1.63 -9.39
CA ALA A 93 -13.60 1.06 -8.26
C ALA A 93 -12.63 0.57 -7.17
N ILE A 94 -12.85 1.00 -5.92
CA ILE A 94 -11.99 0.62 -4.79
C ILE A 94 -12.18 -0.86 -4.44
N CYS A 95 -11.10 -1.53 -4.02
CA CYS A 95 -11.13 -2.93 -3.60
C CYS A 95 -11.76 -3.83 -4.67
N TYR A 96 -11.32 -3.65 -5.92
CA TYR A 96 -11.84 -4.36 -7.11
C TYR A 96 -13.33 -4.17 -7.38
N GLY A 97 -13.94 -3.12 -6.81
CA GLY A 97 -15.38 -2.90 -6.92
C GLY A 97 -16.24 -3.73 -5.98
N SER A 98 -15.64 -4.52 -5.08
CA SER A 98 -16.36 -5.44 -4.19
C SER A 98 -17.24 -4.77 -3.12
N GLY A 99 -17.07 -3.46 -2.88
CA GLY A 99 -17.73 -2.76 -1.79
C GLY A 99 -17.18 -3.10 -0.40
N LEU A 100 -16.13 -3.92 -0.30
CA LEU A 100 -15.56 -4.40 0.97
C LEU A 100 -14.59 -3.43 1.64
N TRP A 101 -14.38 -2.24 1.08
CA TRP A 101 -13.38 -1.29 1.56
C TRP A 101 -13.44 -1.00 3.07
N PRO A 102 -14.62 -0.79 3.71
CA PRO A 102 -14.67 -0.58 5.17
C PRO A 102 -14.10 -1.76 5.96
N TRP A 103 -14.34 -2.99 5.51
CA TRP A 103 -13.81 -4.20 6.15
C TRP A 103 -12.30 -4.35 5.90
N VAL A 104 -11.85 -4.06 4.67
CA VAL A 104 -10.43 -4.05 4.30
C VAL A 104 -9.67 -3.07 5.17
N PHE A 105 -10.15 -1.83 5.27
CA PHE A 105 -9.58 -0.79 6.11
C PHE A 105 -9.56 -1.20 7.58
N THR A 106 -10.70 -1.69 8.11
CA THR A 106 -10.80 -2.09 9.52
C THR A 106 -9.83 -3.23 9.87
N SER A 107 -9.75 -4.27 9.04
CA SER A 107 -8.85 -5.40 9.28
C SER A 107 -7.38 -4.97 9.22
N SER A 108 -7.04 -4.14 8.24
CA SER A 108 -5.69 -3.61 8.04
C SER A 108 -5.25 -2.70 9.18
N LEU A 109 -6.12 -1.78 9.60
CA LEU A 109 -5.85 -0.88 10.73
C LEU A 109 -5.72 -1.67 12.04
N LEU A 110 -6.59 -2.64 12.29
CA LEU A 110 -6.48 -3.50 13.47
C LEU A 110 -5.18 -4.31 13.46
N GLY A 111 -4.80 -4.87 12.30
CA GLY A 111 -3.53 -5.60 12.14
C GLY A 111 -2.31 -4.71 12.37
N LEU A 112 -2.35 -3.47 11.91
CA LEU A 112 -1.32 -2.46 12.17
C LEU A 112 -1.21 -2.12 13.66
N LEU A 113 -2.33 -1.82 14.32
CA LEU A 113 -2.35 -1.49 15.75
C LEU A 113 -1.86 -2.66 16.60
N LEU A 114 -2.33 -3.88 16.31
CA LEU A 114 -1.84 -5.10 16.98
C LEU A 114 -0.35 -5.32 16.74
N SER A 115 0.15 -5.02 15.54
CA SER A 115 1.58 -5.12 15.24
C SER A 115 2.40 -4.16 16.08
N HIS A 116 1.93 -2.93 16.30
CA HIS A 116 2.57 -1.98 17.21
C HIS A 116 2.52 -2.42 18.68
N VAL A 117 1.40 -3.00 19.12
CA VAL A 117 1.29 -3.53 20.50
C VAL A 117 2.25 -4.68 20.74
N LEU A 118 2.34 -5.63 19.80
CA LEU A 118 3.13 -6.86 19.97
C LEU A 118 4.62 -6.68 19.62
N TRP A 119 4.92 -5.83 18.64
CA TRP A 119 6.26 -5.70 18.05
C TRP A 119 6.81 -4.29 18.04
N GLY A 120 6.06 -3.28 18.50
CA GLY A 120 6.51 -1.88 18.52
C GLY A 120 7.76 -1.67 19.37
N TRP A 121 8.03 -2.55 20.34
CA TRP A 121 9.27 -2.56 21.12
C TRP A 121 10.53 -2.69 20.26
N THR A 122 10.43 -3.27 19.06
CA THR A 122 11.56 -3.41 18.12
C THR A 122 12.08 -2.05 17.63
N LEU A 123 11.27 -1.00 17.69
CA LEU A 123 11.67 0.37 17.33
C LEU A 123 12.68 0.96 18.33
N ALA A 124 12.76 0.43 19.56
CA ALA A 124 13.71 0.90 20.58
C ALA A 124 15.18 0.64 20.20
N SER A 125 15.44 -0.24 19.23
CA SER A 125 16.78 -0.49 18.68
C SER A 125 17.38 0.73 17.95
N GLY A 126 16.58 1.75 17.63
CA GLY A 126 16.99 2.89 16.82
C GLY A 126 17.14 2.58 15.33
N THR A 127 17.00 1.31 14.92
CA THR A 127 16.96 0.91 13.52
C THR A 127 15.52 0.91 13.00
N TRP A 128 15.36 1.19 11.71
CA TRP A 128 14.07 1.13 11.05
C TRP A 128 13.45 -0.28 11.16
N GLN A 129 12.12 -0.37 11.28
CA GLN A 129 11.41 -1.65 11.37
C GLN A 129 10.16 -1.66 10.48
N PRO A 130 9.82 -2.80 9.87
CA PRO A 130 8.70 -2.94 8.93
C PRO A 130 7.34 -3.05 9.65
N THR A 131 6.96 -2.08 10.47
CA THR A 131 5.70 -2.14 11.24
C THR A 131 4.44 -1.97 10.37
N PHE A 132 4.57 -1.32 9.22
CA PHE A 132 3.46 -1.08 8.29
C PHE A 132 2.96 -2.34 7.56
N VAL A 133 3.73 -3.42 7.54
CA VAL A 133 3.50 -4.55 6.62
C VAL A 133 2.14 -5.21 6.81
N ALA A 134 1.64 -5.27 8.04
CA ALA A 134 0.31 -5.80 8.32
C ALA A 134 -0.80 -4.95 7.67
N PHE A 135 -0.63 -3.63 7.54
CA PHE A 135 -1.65 -2.78 6.94
C PHE A 135 -1.87 -3.05 5.45
N VAL A 136 -0.82 -3.46 4.72
CA VAL A 136 -0.85 -3.53 3.24
C VAL A 136 -0.78 -4.95 2.68
N SER A 137 -1.06 -5.96 3.50
CA SER A 137 -0.85 -7.36 3.12
C SER A 137 -2.03 -8.27 3.48
N LEU A 138 -1.79 -9.25 4.35
CA LEU A 138 -2.70 -10.34 4.66
C LEU A 138 -4.07 -9.90 5.19
N PRO A 139 -4.20 -8.93 6.13
CA PRO A 139 -5.51 -8.54 6.64
C PRO A 139 -6.47 -8.08 5.53
N ALA A 140 -5.99 -7.24 4.61
CA ALA A 140 -6.76 -6.81 3.44
C ALA A 140 -7.09 -7.99 2.51
N ALA A 141 -6.09 -8.81 2.18
CA ALA A 141 -6.26 -9.96 1.30
C ALA A 141 -7.24 -11.01 1.86
N MET A 142 -7.28 -11.18 3.17
CA MET A 142 -8.23 -12.06 3.87
C MET A 142 -9.66 -11.58 3.68
N VAL A 143 -9.92 -10.29 3.81
CA VAL A 143 -11.24 -9.71 3.57
C VAL A 143 -11.62 -9.79 2.08
N LEU A 144 -10.67 -9.56 1.17
CA LEU A 144 -10.96 -9.64 -0.27
C LEU A 144 -11.23 -11.06 -0.75
N LEU A 145 -10.58 -12.06 -0.14
CA LEU A 145 -10.74 -13.47 -0.51
C LEU A 145 -11.93 -14.14 0.20
N PHE A 146 -12.10 -13.90 1.50
CA PHE A 146 -13.12 -14.55 2.33
C PHE A 146 -14.34 -13.65 2.62
N GLY A 147 -14.33 -12.41 2.14
CA GLY A 147 -15.43 -11.45 2.21
C GLY A 147 -15.56 -10.69 3.54
N ALA A 148 -16.69 -9.99 3.69
CA ALA A 148 -17.02 -9.19 4.85
C ALA A 148 -17.25 -10.01 6.15
N GLY A 149 -17.04 -9.36 7.29
CA GLY A 149 -17.47 -9.84 8.60
C GLY A 149 -16.38 -9.75 9.68
N TRP A 150 -16.81 -9.58 10.94
CA TRP A 150 -15.90 -9.45 12.08
C TRP A 150 -14.98 -10.65 12.25
N ARG A 151 -15.46 -11.85 11.96
CA ARG A 151 -14.65 -13.06 12.03
C ARG A 151 -13.44 -13.00 11.10
N VAL A 152 -13.68 -12.77 9.81
CA VAL A 152 -12.62 -12.61 8.80
C VAL A 152 -11.71 -11.43 9.14
N THR A 153 -12.29 -10.32 9.58
CA THR A 153 -11.57 -9.07 9.91
C THR A 153 -10.59 -9.28 11.07
N ILE A 154 -11.05 -9.90 12.17
CA ILE A 154 -10.24 -10.16 13.37
C ILE A 154 -9.20 -11.23 13.06
N THR A 155 -9.58 -12.32 12.39
CA THR A 155 -8.63 -13.37 11.99
C THR A 155 -7.55 -12.81 11.07
N GLY A 156 -7.91 -12.01 10.07
CA GLY A 156 -6.96 -11.34 9.18
C GLY A 156 -5.99 -10.45 9.95
N ALA A 157 -6.50 -9.61 10.85
CA ALA A 157 -5.69 -8.73 11.69
C ALA A 157 -4.72 -9.51 12.60
N LEU A 158 -5.21 -10.55 13.28
CA LEU A 158 -4.40 -11.40 14.15
C LEU A 158 -3.30 -12.13 13.38
N LEU A 159 -3.63 -12.77 12.25
CA LEU A 159 -2.64 -13.46 11.43
C LEU A 159 -1.63 -12.48 10.81
N GLY A 160 -2.07 -11.27 10.44
CA GLY A 160 -1.18 -10.20 10.01
C GLY A 160 -0.16 -9.84 11.08
N ALA A 161 -0.61 -9.57 12.30
CA ALA A 161 0.27 -9.19 13.41
C ALA A 161 1.14 -10.34 13.92
N LEU A 162 0.64 -11.58 13.93
CA LEU A 162 1.34 -12.75 14.50
C LEU A 162 2.22 -13.50 13.50
N LEU A 163 1.97 -13.38 12.20
CA LEU A 163 2.76 -14.06 11.17
C LEU A 163 3.51 -13.08 10.29
N VAL A 164 2.82 -12.10 9.69
CA VAL A 164 3.42 -11.23 8.66
C VAL A 164 4.44 -10.26 9.25
N THR A 165 4.09 -9.58 10.34
CA THR A 165 5.00 -8.64 11.01
C THR A 165 6.28 -9.32 11.49
N PRO A 166 6.25 -10.42 12.28
CA PRO A 166 7.48 -11.08 12.71
C PRO A 166 8.26 -11.72 11.57
N ALA A 167 7.61 -12.28 10.54
CA ALA A 167 8.33 -12.80 9.38
C ALA A 167 9.08 -11.69 8.64
N SER A 168 8.45 -10.51 8.48
CA SER A 168 9.09 -9.35 7.86
C SER A 168 10.23 -8.80 8.72
N LEU A 169 10.03 -8.73 10.04
CA LEU A 169 11.09 -8.36 10.99
C LEU A 169 12.29 -9.31 10.89
N LEU A 170 12.05 -10.63 10.86
CA LEU A 170 13.11 -11.63 10.74
C LEU A 170 13.88 -11.47 9.43
N MET A 171 13.17 -11.32 8.30
CA MET A 171 13.81 -11.14 7.00
C MET A 171 14.58 -9.81 6.92
N VAL A 172 14.04 -8.71 7.44
CA VAL A 172 14.76 -7.43 7.43
C VAL A 172 16.01 -7.50 8.31
N ASN A 173 15.87 -7.95 9.56
CA ASN A 173 16.95 -7.87 10.54
C ASN A 173 18.05 -8.92 10.33
N TYR A 174 17.70 -10.12 9.85
CA TYR A 174 18.65 -11.23 9.73
C TYR A 174 19.03 -11.57 8.28
N LEU A 175 18.33 -11.03 7.28
CA LEU A 175 18.71 -11.21 5.88
C LEU A 175 19.10 -9.88 5.23
N CYS A 176 18.23 -8.86 5.26
CA CYS A 176 18.51 -7.61 4.55
C CYS A 176 19.66 -6.80 5.17
N TYR A 177 19.66 -6.57 6.49
CA TYR A 177 20.72 -5.78 7.11
C TYR A 177 22.11 -6.43 6.99
N PRO A 178 22.31 -7.73 7.28
CA PRO A 178 23.63 -8.34 7.17
C PRO A 178 24.15 -8.39 5.73
N LEU A 179 23.26 -8.56 4.75
CA LEU A 179 23.62 -8.63 3.32
C LEU A 179 23.54 -7.26 2.62
N GLN A 180 23.25 -6.18 3.35
CA GLN A 180 23.06 -4.82 2.83
C GLN A 180 22.05 -4.74 1.68
N LEU A 181 21.02 -5.60 1.70
CA LEU A 181 19.97 -5.60 0.69
C LEU A 181 18.93 -4.51 0.97
N PRO A 182 18.26 -3.97 -0.07
CA PRO A 182 17.12 -3.09 0.14
C PRO A 182 16.05 -3.72 1.02
N VAL A 183 15.67 -3.05 2.11
CA VAL A 183 14.77 -3.59 3.15
C VAL A 183 13.40 -4.04 2.60
N VAL A 184 12.96 -3.46 1.48
CA VAL A 184 11.72 -3.88 0.81
C VAL A 184 11.73 -5.35 0.43
N VAL A 185 12.89 -5.93 0.10
CA VAL A 185 13.04 -7.36 -0.19
C VAL A 185 12.60 -8.18 1.02
N GLY A 186 13.06 -7.82 2.22
CA GLY A 186 12.70 -8.49 3.46
C GLY A 186 11.23 -8.32 3.79
N ASN A 187 10.69 -7.11 3.63
CA ASN A 187 9.28 -6.81 3.85
C ASN A 187 8.38 -7.71 3.02
N VAL A 188 8.56 -7.68 1.70
CA VAL A 188 7.65 -8.34 0.75
C VAL A 188 7.86 -9.86 0.72
N SER A 189 9.07 -10.35 1.00
CA SER A 189 9.33 -11.78 1.19
C SER A 189 8.68 -12.31 2.48
N GLY A 190 8.79 -11.54 3.57
CA GLY A 190 8.10 -11.84 4.83
C GLY A 190 6.58 -11.88 4.66
N MET A 191 6.02 -10.88 3.97
CA MET A 191 4.61 -10.87 3.57
C MET A 191 4.25 -12.14 2.79
N ALA A 192 5.00 -12.49 1.74
CA ALA A 192 4.67 -13.64 0.90
C ALA A 192 4.64 -14.95 1.70
N VAL A 193 5.72 -15.25 2.42
CA VAL A 193 5.88 -16.51 3.16
C VAL A 193 4.82 -16.65 4.25
N ALA A 194 4.68 -15.63 5.12
CA ALA A 194 3.73 -15.66 6.22
C ALA A 194 2.29 -15.79 5.75
N SER A 195 1.97 -15.16 4.61
CA SER A 195 0.62 -15.15 4.08
C SER A 195 0.25 -16.46 3.39
N VAL A 196 1.19 -17.11 2.72
CA VAL A 196 0.99 -18.50 2.23
C VAL A 196 0.70 -19.43 3.42
N VAL A 197 1.46 -19.33 4.51
CA VAL A 197 1.20 -20.09 5.73
C VAL A 197 -0.20 -19.78 6.28
N ALA A 198 -0.58 -18.51 6.35
CA ALA A 198 -1.90 -18.10 6.81
C ALA A 198 -3.04 -18.69 5.95
N PHE A 199 -2.94 -18.64 4.62
CA PHE A 199 -3.96 -19.24 3.75
C PHE A 199 -4.04 -20.77 3.89
N ILE A 200 -2.90 -21.44 4.10
CA ILE A 200 -2.87 -22.88 4.41
C ILE A 200 -3.59 -23.16 5.74
N LEU A 201 -3.35 -22.34 6.76
CA LEU A 201 -4.05 -22.46 8.06
C LEU A 201 -5.54 -22.22 7.91
N CYS A 202 -5.98 -21.20 7.17
CA CYS A 202 -7.39 -20.93 6.92
C CYS A 202 -8.07 -22.04 6.11
N LYS A 203 -7.35 -22.67 5.18
CA LYS A 203 -7.84 -23.87 4.48
C LYS A 203 -8.00 -25.06 5.43
N ARG A 204 -7.05 -25.26 6.36
CA ARG A 204 -7.10 -26.35 7.34
C ARG A 204 -8.15 -26.13 8.43
N PHE A 205 -8.36 -24.88 8.81
CA PHE A 205 -9.32 -24.45 9.83
C PHE A 205 -10.36 -23.50 9.20
N PRO A 206 -11.22 -24.00 8.30
CA PRO A 206 -12.15 -23.17 7.55
C PRO A 206 -13.13 -22.43 8.46
N SER A 207 -13.37 -22.95 9.67
CA SER A 207 -14.17 -22.26 10.68
C SER A 207 -13.68 -20.82 10.86
N TRP A 208 -12.37 -20.54 10.94
CA TRP A 208 -11.83 -19.20 11.17
C TRP A 208 -12.28 -18.14 10.16
N VAL A 209 -12.60 -18.54 8.93
CA VAL A 209 -12.95 -17.64 7.83
C VAL A 209 -14.35 -17.90 7.26
N ARG A 210 -15.07 -18.91 7.77
CA ARG A 210 -16.40 -19.26 7.28
C ARG A 210 -17.38 -18.13 7.55
N GLN A 211 -17.90 -17.55 6.48
CA GLN A 211 -18.98 -16.57 6.55
C GLN A 211 -20.31 -17.26 6.90
N CYS A 212 -21.18 -16.56 7.63
CA CYS A 212 -22.58 -16.97 7.81
C CYS A 212 -23.50 -16.48 6.67
N ARG A 213 -23.00 -15.69 5.72
CA ARG A 213 -23.79 -15.10 4.63
C ARG A 213 -22.91 -14.87 3.41
N GLU A 214 -23.40 -15.25 2.23
CA GLU A 214 -22.72 -15.00 0.97
C GLU A 214 -22.57 -13.49 0.72
N PRO A 215 -21.45 -13.03 0.14
CA PRO A 215 -21.30 -11.63 -0.23
C PRO A 215 -22.36 -11.25 -1.27
N THR A 216 -23.05 -10.13 -1.06
CA THR A 216 -23.85 -9.53 -2.12
C THR A 216 -22.89 -9.05 -3.21
N VAL A 217 -22.82 -9.79 -4.31
CA VAL A 217 -22.08 -9.35 -5.50
C VAL A 217 -22.79 -8.11 -6.03
N VAL A 218 -22.18 -6.95 -5.86
CA VAL A 218 -22.64 -5.74 -6.55
C VAL A 218 -22.25 -5.94 -8.01
N GLU A 219 -23.24 -6.06 -8.90
CA GLU A 219 -22.97 -6.12 -10.33
C GLU A 219 -22.20 -4.87 -10.75
N PRO A 220 -21.01 -5.01 -11.36
CA PRO A 220 -20.27 -3.87 -11.82
C PRO A 220 -21.05 -3.20 -12.95
N VAL A 221 -21.57 -1.99 -12.69
CA VAL A 221 -22.06 -1.11 -13.75
C VAL A 221 -20.82 -0.60 -14.50
N VAL A 222 -20.36 -1.34 -15.50
CA VAL A 222 -19.18 -0.95 -16.27
C VAL A 222 -19.51 -0.99 -17.75
N ASN A 223 -19.71 0.20 -18.32
CA ASN A 223 -19.46 0.44 -19.72
C ASN A 223 -18.00 0.08 -20.00
N GLN A 224 -17.72 -0.64 -21.11
CA GLN A 224 -16.35 -0.95 -21.50
C GLN A 224 -15.49 0.33 -21.48
N PRO A 225 -14.40 0.37 -20.69
CA PRO A 225 -13.60 1.57 -20.58
C PRO A 225 -12.92 1.88 -21.92
N ASP A 226 -12.97 3.14 -22.34
CA ASP A 226 -12.12 3.62 -23.42
C ASP A 226 -10.69 3.78 -22.90
N TYR A 227 -9.80 2.88 -23.32
CA TYR A 227 -8.38 2.85 -22.96
C TYR A 227 -7.55 3.97 -23.63
N GLY A 228 -8.15 5.14 -23.85
CA GLY A 228 -7.53 6.34 -24.39
C GLY A 228 -6.58 7.05 -23.41
N VAL A 229 -6.21 8.28 -23.75
CA VAL A 229 -5.25 9.09 -22.97
C VAL A 229 -5.77 9.42 -21.58
N VAL A 230 -7.05 9.82 -21.46
CA VAL A 230 -7.66 10.16 -20.17
C VAL A 230 -7.69 8.95 -19.23
N TRP A 231 -8.05 7.77 -19.74
CA TRP A 231 -8.00 6.53 -18.96
C TRP A 231 -6.58 6.20 -18.51
N THR A 232 -5.59 6.40 -19.40
CA THR A 232 -4.18 6.17 -19.09
C THR A 232 -3.72 7.07 -17.95
N LEU A 233 -3.97 8.37 -18.02
CA LEU A 233 -3.58 9.32 -16.97
C LEU A 233 -4.27 9.00 -15.63
N ARG A 234 -5.56 8.67 -15.66
CA ARG A 234 -6.30 8.25 -14.46
C ARG A 234 -5.74 6.97 -13.86
N ARG A 235 -5.35 5.99 -14.69
CA ARG A 235 -4.76 4.72 -14.23
C ARG A 235 -3.38 4.92 -13.65
N VAL A 236 -2.56 5.77 -14.29
CA VAL A 236 -1.23 6.15 -13.78
C VAL A 236 -1.32 6.72 -12.37
N LEU A 237 -2.31 7.60 -12.16
CA LEU A 237 -2.59 8.18 -10.86
C LEU A 237 -3.13 7.12 -9.89
N ALA A 238 -4.08 6.28 -10.30
CA ALA A 238 -4.65 5.23 -9.46
C ALA A 238 -3.61 4.20 -8.94
N ASP A 239 -2.54 3.93 -9.69
CA ASP A 239 -1.50 2.98 -9.28
C ASP A 239 -0.83 3.34 -7.94
N PHE A 240 -0.77 4.63 -7.57
CA PHE A 240 -0.19 5.07 -6.28
C PHE A 240 -0.93 4.56 -5.04
N SER A 241 -2.19 4.16 -5.18
CA SER A 241 -3.01 3.63 -4.07
C SER A 241 -3.36 2.14 -4.26
N GLU A 242 -2.77 1.46 -5.23
CA GLU A 242 -3.07 0.05 -5.52
C GLU A 242 -2.49 -0.90 -4.46
N ALA A 243 -1.34 -0.58 -3.87
CA ALA A 243 -0.69 -1.43 -2.87
C ALA A 243 -1.55 -1.71 -1.62
N PRO A 244 -2.24 -0.72 -1.00
CA PRO A 244 -3.23 -0.98 0.05
C PRO A 244 -4.59 -1.46 -0.50
N PHE A 245 -4.66 -1.94 -1.74
CA PHE A 245 -5.86 -2.45 -2.42
C PHE A 245 -6.93 -1.39 -2.71
N PHE A 246 -6.57 -0.11 -2.80
CA PHE A 246 -7.53 0.95 -3.12
C PHE A 246 -7.63 1.18 -4.62
N GLY A 247 -6.50 1.37 -5.29
CA GLY A 247 -6.46 1.41 -6.75
C GLY A 247 -7.32 2.48 -7.40
N ASN A 248 -7.36 3.66 -6.78
CA ASN A 248 -8.28 4.73 -7.13
C ASN A 248 -7.55 6.09 -7.17
N GLU A 249 -7.85 6.88 -8.19
CA GLU A 249 -7.19 8.16 -8.43
C GLU A 249 -7.50 9.23 -7.38
N LEU A 250 -8.67 9.22 -6.72
CA LEU A 250 -8.97 10.17 -5.63
C LEU A 250 -8.16 9.85 -4.38
N ALA A 251 -8.03 8.57 -4.04
CA ALA A 251 -7.16 8.11 -2.95
C ALA A 251 -5.71 8.50 -3.24
N SER A 252 -5.24 8.27 -4.46
CA SER A 252 -3.89 8.67 -4.90
C SER A 252 -3.67 10.19 -4.92
N LEU A 253 -4.66 10.99 -5.33
CA LEU A 253 -4.56 12.46 -5.26
C LEU A 253 -4.44 12.92 -3.82
N GLY A 254 -5.25 12.38 -2.92
CA GLY A 254 -5.12 12.67 -1.49
C GLY A 254 -3.73 12.33 -0.95
N LEU A 255 -3.19 11.16 -1.31
CA LEU A 255 -1.84 10.74 -0.96
C LEU A 255 -0.79 11.75 -1.46
N LEU A 256 -0.80 12.08 -2.74
CA LEU A 256 0.19 12.97 -3.37
C LEU A 256 0.09 14.41 -2.88
N LEU A 257 -1.13 14.93 -2.64
CA LEU A 257 -1.33 16.22 -2.01
C LEU A 257 -0.79 16.23 -0.57
N GLY A 258 -0.96 15.14 0.16
CA GLY A 258 -0.37 14.98 1.49
C GLY A 258 1.17 14.91 1.45
N VAL A 259 1.76 14.27 0.43
CA VAL A 259 3.22 14.30 0.19
C VAL A 259 3.68 15.73 -0.10
N LEU A 260 3.02 16.43 -1.02
CA LEU A 260 3.37 17.80 -1.38
C LEU A 260 3.29 18.72 -0.15
N LEU A 261 2.22 18.60 0.63
CA LEU A 261 2.06 19.39 1.85
C LEU A 261 3.14 19.08 2.88
N ALA A 262 3.44 17.80 3.13
CA ALA A 262 4.54 17.41 4.01
C ALA A 262 5.89 17.94 3.51
N TYR A 263 6.14 17.89 2.20
CA TYR A 263 7.36 18.40 1.59
C TYR A 263 7.50 19.91 1.76
N LEU A 264 6.42 20.67 1.60
CA LEU A 264 6.45 22.13 1.81
C LEU A 264 6.66 22.53 3.28
N LEU A 265 6.28 21.66 4.23
CA LEU A 265 6.38 21.93 5.66
C LEU A 265 7.72 21.47 6.26
N SER A 266 8.15 20.25 5.96
CA SER A 266 9.49 19.73 6.29
C SER A 266 9.88 18.63 5.28
N PRO A 267 10.71 18.95 4.28
CA PRO A 267 11.21 17.95 3.32
C PRO A 267 11.96 16.79 3.99
N ALA A 268 12.69 17.08 5.08
CA ALA A 268 13.47 16.10 5.84
C ALA A 268 12.60 15.17 6.71
N ALA A 269 11.29 15.41 6.77
CA ALA A 269 10.35 14.49 7.40
C ALA A 269 9.98 13.31 6.47
N LEU A 270 10.12 13.43 5.16
CA LEU A 270 9.69 12.40 4.22
C LEU A 270 10.79 11.38 3.92
N SER A 271 10.36 10.18 3.50
CA SER A 271 11.25 9.15 2.93
C SER A 271 12.49 8.91 3.78
N TYR A 272 12.27 8.70 5.08
CA TYR A 272 13.30 8.39 6.07
C TYR A 272 14.36 9.48 6.23
N GLY A 273 14.03 10.73 5.91
CA GLY A 273 14.96 11.86 5.97
C GLY A 273 15.96 11.93 4.82
N SER A 274 15.75 11.15 3.75
CA SER A 274 16.66 11.07 2.60
C SER A 274 16.74 12.33 1.76
N MET A 275 15.76 13.24 1.85
CA MET A 275 15.60 14.39 0.95
C MET A 275 15.34 14.02 -0.52
N LEU A 276 14.99 12.76 -0.80
CA LEU A 276 14.83 12.22 -2.17
C LEU A 276 13.37 12.04 -2.61
N VAL A 277 12.41 12.55 -1.84
CA VAL A 277 10.98 12.26 -2.08
C VAL A 277 10.49 12.70 -3.46
N MET A 278 11.00 13.82 -4.00
CA MET A 278 10.59 14.30 -5.32
C MET A 278 11.09 13.38 -6.44
N GLN A 279 12.29 12.84 -6.30
CA GLN A 279 12.88 11.87 -7.22
C GLN A 279 12.15 10.54 -7.14
N ILE A 280 11.77 10.10 -5.93
CA ILE A 280 10.93 8.92 -5.71
C ILE A 280 9.59 9.10 -6.42
N VAL A 281 8.86 10.19 -6.17
CA VAL A 281 7.55 10.47 -6.79
C VAL A 281 7.66 10.56 -8.32
N ALA A 282 8.70 11.21 -8.84
CA ALA A 282 8.93 11.32 -10.27
C ALA A 282 9.18 9.95 -10.92
N GLY A 283 10.04 9.12 -10.32
CA GLY A 283 10.30 7.76 -10.80
C GLY A 283 9.08 6.85 -10.69
N GLN A 284 8.31 6.99 -9.61
CA GLN A 284 7.06 6.28 -9.40
C GLN A 284 6.03 6.61 -10.50
N ALA A 285 5.85 7.89 -10.79
CA ALA A 285 4.96 8.35 -11.87
C ALA A 285 5.44 7.87 -13.24
N LEU A 286 6.75 7.89 -13.50
CA LEU A 286 7.34 7.39 -14.74
C LEU A 286 7.14 5.88 -14.89
N ALA A 287 7.41 5.09 -13.84
CA ALA A 287 7.24 3.65 -13.86
C ALA A 287 5.79 3.25 -14.10
N SER A 288 4.87 3.96 -13.45
CA SER A 288 3.43 3.82 -13.68
C SER A 288 3.06 4.11 -15.14
N LEU A 289 3.52 5.25 -15.69
CA LEU A 289 3.26 5.63 -17.08
C LEU A 289 3.78 4.59 -18.08
N VAL A 290 5.04 4.17 -17.94
CA VAL A 290 5.65 3.15 -18.80
C VAL A 290 4.88 1.84 -18.67
N GLY A 291 4.56 1.41 -17.45
CA GLY A 291 3.82 0.19 -17.19
C GLY A 291 2.44 0.19 -17.84
N VAL A 292 1.66 1.25 -17.64
CA VAL A 292 0.31 1.37 -18.19
C VAL A 292 0.33 1.45 -19.72
N VAL A 293 1.28 2.17 -20.32
CA VAL A 293 1.39 2.28 -21.78
C VAL A 293 1.85 0.97 -22.41
N CYS A 294 2.94 0.38 -21.94
CA CYS A 294 3.50 -0.86 -22.49
C CYS A 294 2.55 -2.05 -22.30
N TRP A 295 1.86 -2.12 -21.16
CA TRP A 295 0.97 -3.23 -20.84
C TRP A 295 -0.52 -2.93 -21.05
N ARG A 296 -0.85 -1.88 -21.80
CA ARG A 296 -2.25 -1.52 -22.12
C ARG A 296 -3.03 -2.68 -22.75
N GLY A 297 -2.38 -3.47 -23.61
CA GLY A 297 -3.00 -4.66 -24.20
C GLY A 297 -3.41 -5.71 -23.15
N GLN A 298 -2.61 -5.89 -22.10
CA GLN A 298 -2.94 -6.80 -21.00
C GLN A 298 -4.07 -6.24 -20.12
N TRP A 299 -4.09 -4.93 -19.88
CA TRP A 299 -5.20 -4.25 -19.23
C TRP A 299 -6.52 -4.44 -19.98
N LYS A 300 -6.51 -4.39 -21.32
CA LYS A 300 -7.68 -4.69 -22.17
C LYS A 300 -8.11 -6.15 -22.08
N ALA A 301 -7.15 -7.08 -22.14
CA ALA A 301 -7.44 -8.50 -22.17
C ALA A 301 -7.91 -9.05 -20.82
N ARG A 302 -7.42 -8.50 -19.70
CA ARG A 302 -7.62 -9.03 -18.35
C ARG A 302 -8.48 -8.14 -17.45
N GLY A 303 -8.76 -6.91 -17.86
CA GLY A 303 -9.41 -5.89 -17.03
C GLY A 303 -8.53 -5.30 -15.91
N TRP A 304 -7.47 -6.01 -15.53
CA TRP A 304 -6.50 -5.59 -14.51
C TRP A 304 -5.07 -6.06 -14.83
N TYR A 305 -4.08 -5.25 -14.49
CA TYR A 305 -2.66 -5.62 -14.58
C TYR A 305 -1.82 -4.92 -13.50
N PRO A 306 -0.82 -5.58 -12.88
CA PRO A 306 -0.13 -5.03 -11.70
C PRO A 306 0.97 -4.01 -12.06
N THR A 307 0.62 -2.92 -12.75
CA THR A 307 1.56 -1.86 -13.17
C THR A 307 2.10 -1.00 -12.01
N TYR A 308 1.45 -1.08 -10.85
CA TYR A 308 1.86 -0.39 -9.63
C TYR A 308 3.11 -0.98 -8.95
N ILE A 309 3.49 -2.23 -9.25
CA ILE A 309 4.57 -2.93 -8.55
C ILE A 309 5.86 -2.11 -8.43
N PRO A 310 6.43 -1.55 -9.52
CA PRO A 310 7.67 -0.77 -9.42
C PRO A 310 7.56 0.49 -8.58
N ILE A 311 6.35 1.03 -8.39
CA ILE A 311 6.08 2.23 -7.59
C ILE A 311 6.40 1.99 -6.12
N VAL A 312 6.07 0.79 -5.62
CA VAL A 312 6.16 0.43 -4.19
C VAL A 312 7.30 -0.54 -3.90
N SER A 313 8.27 -0.65 -4.80
CA SER A 313 9.42 -1.54 -4.60
C SER A 313 10.68 -1.07 -5.33
N ILE A 314 10.79 -1.35 -6.63
CA ILE A 314 12.02 -1.14 -7.40
C ILE A 314 12.47 0.33 -7.39
N VAL A 315 11.58 1.27 -7.75
CA VAL A 315 11.99 2.68 -7.91
C VAL A 315 12.45 3.28 -6.59
N PRO A 316 11.66 3.26 -5.49
CA PRO A 316 12.10 3.87 -4.25
C PRO A 316 13.35 3.20 -3.68
N ALA A 317 13.46 1.86 -3.80
CA ALA A 317 14.67 1.16 -3.39
C ALA A 317 15.90 1.62 -4.17
N ALA A 318 15.80 1.73 -5.50
CA ALA A 318 16.92 2.16 -6.34
C ALA A 318 17.36 3.59 -6.02
N VAL A 319 16.44 4.54 -5.88
CA VAL A 319 16.85 5.94 -5.58
C VAL A 319 17.33 6.11 -4.13
N LEU A 320 16.81 5.34 -3.17
CA LEU A 320 17.35 5.35 -1.80
C LEU A 320 18.74 4.70 -1.70
N THR A 321 19.02 3.67 -2.50
CA THR A 321 20.33 2.99 -2.51
C THR A 321 21.38 3.76 -3.32
N HIS A 322 21.02 4.24 -4.52
CA HIS A 322 21.97 4.79 -5.50
C HIS A 322 21.87 6.32 -5.67
N GLY A 323 20.96 6.96 -4.94
CA GLY A 323 20.71 8.41 -5.02
C GLY A 323 19.71 8.83 -6.09
N GLY A 324 19.38 10.13 -6.08
CA GLY A 324 18.33 10.72 -6.91
C GLY A 324 18.73 11.18 -8.30
N SER A 325 19.77 10.59 -8.92
CA SER A 325 20.17 10.99 -10.28
C SER A 325 19.09 10.60 -11.30
N TRP A 326 18.98 11.37 -12.39
CA TRP A 326 17.97 11.09 -13.41
C TRP A 326 18.17 9.71 -14.05
N GLN A 327 19.41 9.22 -14.15
CA GLN A 327 19.73 7.89 -14.66
C GLN A 327 19.14 6.80 -13.76
N VAL A 328 19.34 6.89 -12.43
CA VAL A 328 18.77 5.92 -11.47
C VAL A 328 17.25 5.92 -11.57
N VAL A 329 16.63 7.11 -11.61
CA VAL A 329 15.18 7.28 -11.75
C VAL A 329 14.66 6.62 -13.03
N VAL A 330 15.25 6.91 -14.19
CA VAL A 330 14.78 6.40 -15.48
C VAL A 330 15.02 4.89 -15.61
N ILE A 331 16.22 4.39 -15.30
CA ILE A 331 16.57 2.98 -15.45
C ILE A 331 15.69 2.11 -14.55
N SER A 332 15.58 2.46 -13.26
CA SER A 332 14.78 1.69 -12.30
C SER A 332 13.29 1.71 -12.66
N ALA A 333 12.77 2.84 -13.12
CA ALA A 333 11.37 2.97 -13.53
C ALA A 333 11.06 2.11 -14.77
N VAL A 334 11.89 2.18 -15.81
CA VAL A 334 11.67 1.44 -17.06
C VAL A 334 11.85 -0.06 -16.85
N LEU A 335 12.97 -0.49 -16.25
CA LEU A 335 13.20 -1.92 -15.98
C LEU A 335 12.13 -2.50 -15.06
N GLY A 336 11.79 -1.78 -13.99
CA GLY A 336 10.74 -2.21 -13.06
C GLY A 336 9.38 -2.36 -13.75
N ALA A 337 8.98 -1.40 -14.58
CA ALA A 337 7.71 -1.41 -15.31
C ALA A 337 7.61 -2.51 -16.37
N LEU A 338 8.73 -2.87 -17.00
CA LEU A 338 8.75 -3.92 -18.03
C LEU A 338 8.85 -5.33 -17.43
N VAL A 339 9.52 -5.51 -16.30
CA VAL A 339 9.79 -6.86 -15.76
C VAL A 339 8.81 -7.27 -14.67
N ALA A 340 8.46 -6.36 -13.75
CA ALA A 340 7.74 -6.74 -12.54
C ALA A 340 6.27 -7.12 -12.80
N PRO A 341 5.48 -6.34 -13.57
CA PRO A 341 4.10 -6.71 -13.85
C PRO A 341 3.89 -8.11 -14.50
N PRO A 342 4.62 -8.50 -15.57
CA PRO A 342 4.46 -9.84 -16.14
C PRO A 342 4.93 -10.96 -15.21
N LEU A 343 5.99 -10.74 -14.41
CA LEU A 343 6.45 -11.74 -13.44
C LEU A 343 5.39 -11.98 -12.36
N ALA A 344 4.79 -10.92 -11.82
CA ALA A 344 3.71 -11.04 -10.84
C ALA A 344 2.54 -11.84 -11.39
N VAL A 345 2.13 -11.55 -12.63
CA VAL A 345 1.06 -12.30 -13.31
C VAL A 345 1.43 -13.77 -13.50
N ALA A 346 2.66 -14.06 -13.93
CA ALA A 346 3.12 -15.42 -14.11
C ALA A 346 3.08 -16.22 -12.80
N ILE A 347 3.47 -15.61 -11.68
CA ILE A 347 3.41 -16.25 -10.36
C ILE A 347 1.95 -16.44 -9.95
N THR A 348 1.13 -15.38 -10.02
CA THR A 348 -0.28 -15.41 -9.61
C THR A 348 -1.09 -16.48 -10.34
N GLN A 349 -0.86 -16.68 -11.64
CA GLN A 349 -1.55 -17.71 -12.43
C GLN A 349 -1.22 -19.14 -11.99
N ARG A 350 -0.13 -19.35 -11.24
CA ARG A 350 0.30 -20.65 -10.72
C ARG A 350 -0.09 -20.87 -9.25
N LEU A 351 -0.68 -19.86 -8.60
CA LEU A 351 -1.10 -19.98 -7.22
C LEU A 351 -2.39 -20.83 -7.11
N PRO A 352 -2.54 -21.60 -6.02
CA PRO A 352 -3.79 -22.26 -5.72
C PRO A 352 -4.93 -21.26 -5.53
N ALA A 353 -6.16 -21.62 -5.90
CA ALA A 353 -7.33 -20.73 -5.83
C ALA A 353 -7.69 -20.22 -4.42
N TYR A 354 -7.23 -20.91 -3.36
CA TYR A 354 -7.43 -20.49 -1.96
C TYR A 354 -6.37 -19.48 -1.47
N VAL A 355 -5.45 -19.05 -2.34
CA VAL A 355 -4.41 -18.06 -2.04
C VAL A 355 -4.70 -16.80 -2.84
N HIS A 356 -4.76 -15.65 -2.17
CA HIS A 356 -5.03 -14.39 -2.85
C HIS A 356 -3.86 -13.98 -3.77
N GLY A 357 -4.17 -13.44 -4.95
CA GLY A 357 -3.18 -13.15 -6.00
C GLY A 357 -2.09 -12.14 -5.63
N TYR A 358 -2.28 -11.34 -4.58
CA TYR A 358 -1.26 -10.38 -4.13
C TYR A 358 0.09 -11.05 -3.76
N ILE A 359 0.09 -12.35 -3.42
CA ILE A 359 1.33 -13.11 -3.20
C ILE A 359 2.24 -13.05 -4.43
N GLY A 360 1.67 -13.14 -5.64
CA GLY A 360 2.46 -12.98 -6.87
C GLY A 360 3.04 -11.58 -7.01
N ASN A 361 2.29 -10.55 -6.59
CA ASN A 361 2.76 -9.17 -6.62
C ASN A 361 3.96 -8.97 -5.67
N VAL A 362 3.84 -9.40 -4.41
CA VAL A 362 4.93 -9.24 -3.42
C VAL A 362 6.14 -10.12 -3.73
N MET A 363 5.96 -11.32 -4.29
CA MET A 363 7.08 -12.15 -4.76
C MET A 363 7.80 -11.50 -5.94
N SER A 364 7.05 -10.91 -6.88
CA SER A 364 7.65 -10.15 -7.97
C SER A 364 8.39 -8.92 -7.46
N MET A 365 7.87 -8.21 -6.45
CA MET A 365 8.57 -7.09 -5.81
C MET A 365 9.94 -7.55 -5.27
N ALA A 366 10.00 -8.65 -4.52
CA ALA A 366 11.26 -9.19 -3.99
C ALA A 366 12.25 -9.52 -5.10
N VAL A 367 11.85 -10.36 -6.05
CA VAL A 367 12.73 -10.86 -7.12
C VAL A 367 13.22 -9.72 -8.00
N CYS A 368 12.33 -8.83 -8.43
CA CYS A 368 12.71 -7.72 -9.28
C CYS A 368 13.56 -6.68 -8.54
N THR A 369 13.33 -6.42 -7.24
CA THR A 369 14.19 -5.52 -6.48
C THR A 369 15.59 -6.10 -6.33
N LEU A 370 15.70 -7.39 -5.98
CA LEU A 370 16.98 -8.09 -5.86
C LEU A 370 17.80 -8.07 -7.16
N GLY A 371 17.15 -8.16 -8.32
CA GLY A 371 17.82 -8.12 -9.61
C GLY A 371 18.09 -6.71 -10.13
N ILE A 372 17.09 -5.83 -10.12
CA ILE A 372 17.13 -4.55 -10.84
C ILE A 372 17.89 -3.49 -10.05
N VAL A 373 17.84 -3.48 -8.72
CA VAL A 373 18.55 -2.45 -7.94
C VAL A 373 20.06 -2.57 -8.11
N PRO A 374 20.72 -3.75 -7.99
CA PRO A 374 22.14 -3.88 -8.27
C PRO A 374 22.51 -3.57 -9.72
N VAL A 375 21.70 -4.04 -10.69
CA VAL A 375 21.91 -3.74 -12.11
C VAL A 375 21.86 -2.23 -12.39
N THR A 376 20.97 -1.50 -11.71
CA THR A 376 20.89 -0.04 -11.82
C THR A 376 22.18 0.61 -11.31
N GLY A 377 22.73 0.14 -10.18
CA GLY A 377 24.01 0.60 -9.65
C GLY A 377 25.15 0.41 -10.66
N LEU A 378 25.26 -0.80 -11.23
CA LEU A 378 26.27 -1.13 -12.24
C LEU A 378 26.17 -0.24 -13.50
N LEU A 379 24.95 0.03 -13.98
CA LEU A 379 24.73 0.84 -15.19
C LEU A 379 25.04 2.32 -14.98
N VAL A 380 24.94 2.83 -13.75
CA VAL A 380 25.21 4.23 -13.41
C VAL A 380 26.66 4.44 -12.94
N GLY A 381 27.45 3.37 -12.86
CA GLY A 381 28.85 3.42 -12.43
C GLY A 381 29.04 3.45 -10.91
N GLY A 382 28.02 3.04 -10.15
CA GLY A 382 28.13 2.79 -8.71
C GLY A 382 28.82 1.44 -8.42
N ALA A 383 29.47 1.31 -7.27
CA ALA A 383 29.91 0.02 -6.77
C ALA A 383 28.68 -0.88 -6.53
N ALA A 384 28.78 -2.15 -6.92
CA ALA A 384 27.69 -3.13 -6.90
C ALA A 384 27.18 -3.43 -5.49
#